data_AF-A0A0X3ARU8-F1
#
_entry.id   AF-A0A0X3ARU8-F1
#
_cell.length_a   1.000
_cell.length_b   1.000
_cell.length_c   1.000
_cell.angle_alpha   90.00
_cell.angle_beta   90.00
_cell.angle_gamma   90.00
#
_symmetry.space_group_name_H-M   'P 1'
#
loop_
_entity.id
_entity.type
_entity.pdbx_description
1 polymer ?
#
loop_
_entity_poly.entity_id
_entity_poly.type
_entity_poly.pdbx_seq_one_letter_code
_entity_poly.pdbx_strand_id
1 'polypeptide(L)'
;MLKWEICYNPVTIGELISENGVLNKICRLYSIAEDKACHADWTSWFFASPFKKLTSLEVYGAHVMALNGNLLDEEGKMFKIFQVLSIKQSAEILRSYVIEKENNDRVWKAKQILSQLTLTSKTEDKIRQEKEEILRNYCEIIFKELQDIGYTDKATYLYPIIKDKIKISKQLAKRLYRYQAYLFLKKIKNKKDIKESKLFDVGFLKNPSNIEDLKKKIITGIPVEFVKQQCRDIVVSKYLKKFNSYQSLLSELKKLENQ
;
A
#
# COMPACT_ATOMS: atom_id res chain seq x y z
N MET A 1 -6.86 0.51 7.05
CA MET A 1 -6.44 0.62 5.65
C MET A 1 -7.51 -0.05 4.79
N LEU A 2 -8.47 0.73 4.28
CA LEU A 2 -9.39 0.34 3.20
C LEU A 2 -9.41 1.54 2.25
N LYS A 3 -8.56 1.46 1.22
CA LYS A 3 -8.54 2.39 0.10
C LYS A 3 -9.06 1.61 -1.10
N TRP A 4 -10.38 1.50 -1.20
CA TRP A 4 -11.07 0.80 -2.27
C TRP A 4 -12.35 1.55 -2.56
N GLU A 5 -12.29 2.75 -3.14
CA GLU A 5 -13.48 3.40 -3.71
C GLU A 5 -13.11 4.70 -4.40
N ILE A 6 -12.23 4.62 -5.41
CA ILE A 6 -12.21 5.62 -6.47
C ILE A 6 -11.92 4.83 -7.74
N CYS A 7 -12.85 4.87 -8.71
CA CYS A 7 -12.78 4.22 -10.04
C CYS A 7 -13.44 2.85 -10.21
N TYR A 8 -14.62 2.59 -9.63
CA TYR A 8 -15.50 1.57 -10.19
C TYR A 8 -16.76 2.23 -10.73
N ASN A 9 -17.06 2.00 -12.01
CA ASN A 9 -18.29 2.44 -12.64
C ASN A 9 -19.47 1.63 -12.09
N PRO A 10 -20.68 2.20 -12.02
CA PRO A 10 -21.88 1.44 -11.72
C PRO A 10 -22.04 0.26 -12.67
N VAL A 11 -22.66 -0.84 -12.20
CA VAL A 11 -22.89 -2.05 -13.00
C VAL A 11 -23.53 -1.68 -14.33
N THR A 12 -22.90 -2.08 -15.44
CA THR A 12 -23.51 -2.02 -16.77
C THR A 12 -24.35 -3.27 -17.04
N ILE A 13 -25.28 -3.22 -18.01
CA ILE A 13 -26.09 -4.38 -18.39
C ILE A 13 -25.18 -5.58 -18.74
N GLY A 14 -24.13 -5.35 -19.53
CA GLY A 14 -23.17 -6.40 -19.88
C GLY A 14 -22.46 -7.01 -18.67
N GLU A 15 -22.10 -6.21 -17.66
CA GLU A 15 -21.50 -6.71 -16.41
C GLU A 15 -22.51 -7.41 -15.49
N LEU A 16 -23.80 -7.12 -15.64
CA LEU A 16 -24.85 -7.79 -14.88
C LEU A 16 -25.07 -9.22 -15.36
N ILE A 17 -25.28 -9.39 -16.67
CA ILE A 17 -25.80 -10.62 -17.28
C ILE A 17 -24.82 -11.39 -18.19
N SER A 18 -23.58 -10.93 -18.38
CA SER A 18 -22.58 -11.71 -19.15
C SER A 18 -22.29 -13.06 -18.49
N GLU A 19 -21.66 -13.97 -19.23
CA GLU A 19 -21.23 -15.29 -18.73
C GLU A 19 -20.44 -15.21 -17.41
N ASN A 20 -19.59 -14.19 -17.28
CA ASN A 20 -18.83 -13.86 -16.07
C ASN A 20 -19.42 -12.67 -15.28
N GLY A 21 -20.67 -12.32 -15.57
CA GLY A 21 -21.42 -11.24 -14.97
C GLY A 21 -21.74 -11.50 -13.51
N VAL A 22 -22.12 -10.44 -12.79
CA VAL A 22 -22.36 -10.51 -11.35
C VAL A 22 -23.54 -11.43 -11.01
N LEU A 23 -24.57 -11.50 -11.86
CA LEU A 23 -25.73 -12.38 -11.65
C LEU A 23 -25.33 -13.85 -11.66
N ASN A 24 -24.59 -14.29 -12.68
CA ASN A 24 -24.10 -15.67 -12.76
C ASN A 24 -23.17 -16.02 -11.60
N LYS A 25 -22.32 -15.08 -11.18
CA LYS A 25 -21.47 -15.26 -9.99
C LYS A 25 -22.30 -15.44 -8.72
N ILE A 26 -23.42 -14.73 -8.58
CA ILE A 26 -24.34 -14.88 -7.45
C ILE A 26 -25.10 -16.21 -7.54
N CYS A 27 -25.59 -16.61 -8.72
CA CYS A 27 -26.22 -17.92 -8.91
C CYS A 27 -25.27 -19.06 -8.51
N ARG A 28 -23.99 -18.98 -8.91
CA ARG A 28 -22.95 -19.94 -8.51
C ARG A 28 -22.68 -19.93 -7.00
N LEU A 29 -22.65 -18.76 -6.36
CA LEU A 29 -22.50 -18.67 -4.90
C LEU A 29 -23.57 -19.46 -4.15
N TYR A 30 -24.81 -19.43 -4.64
CA TYR A 30 -25.93 -20.12 -4.01
C TYR A 30 -26.18 -21.52 -4.57
N SER A 31 -25.32 -22.02 -5.46
CA SER A 31 -25.49 -23.30 -6.17
C SER A 31 -26.83 -23.40 -6.92
N ILE A 32 -27.31 -22.29 -7.47
CA ILE A 32 -28.55 -22.21 -8.25
C ILE A 32 -28.20 -22.44 -9.72
N ALA A 33 -28.96 -23.32 -10.37
CA ALA A 33 -28.82 -23.55 -11.80
C ALA A 33 -29.09 -22.25 -12.58
N GLU A 34 -28.20 -21.90 -13.51
CA GLU A 34 -28.19 -20.62 -14.24
C GLU A 34 -29.48 -20.39 -15.05
N ASP A 35 -30.19 -21.47 -15.42
CA ASP A 35 -31.47 -21.47 -16.14
C ASP A 35 -32.68 -21.01 -15.30
N LYS A 36 -32.55 -20.92 -13.97
CA LYS A 36 -33.62 -20.52 -13.05
C LYS A 36 -33.63 -19.03 -12.71
N ALA A 37 -32.55 -18.30 -12.99
CA ALA A 37 -32.51 -16.86 -12.78
C ALA A 37 -33.02 -16.17 -14.04
N CYS A 38 -34.22 -15.58 -14.01
CA CYS A 38 -34.73 -14.81 -15.14
C CYS A 38 -33.87 -13.54 -15.32
N HIS A 39 -32.92 -13.58 -16.27
CA HIS A 39 -32.00 -12.47 -16.54
C HIS A 39 -32.73 -11.18 -16.92
N ALA A 40 -33.87 -11.29 -17.61
CA ALA A 40 -34.69 -10.14 -17.99
C ALA A 40 -35.30 -9.45 -16.75
N ASP A 41 -35.87 -10.22 -15.83
CA ASP A 41 -36.47 -9.68 -14.59
C ASP A 41 -35.41 -9.05 -13.70
N TRP A 42 -34.25 -9.69 -13.59
CA TRP A 42 -33.10 -9.18 -12.84
C TRP A 42 -32.56 -7.88 -13.40
N THR A 43 -32.41 -7.80 -14.73
CA THR A 43 -31.96 -6.59 -15.40
C THR A 43 -32.96 -5.46 -15.19
N SER A 44 -34.25 -5.72 -15.46
CA SER A 44 -35.32 -4.73 -15.31
C SER A 44 -35.38 -4.22 -13.87
N TRP A 45 -35.41 -5.12 -12.89
CA TRP A 45 -35.46 -4.77 -11.47
C TRP A 45 -34.21 -3.99 -11.03
N PHE A 46 -33.01 -4.49 -11.32
CA PHE A 46 -31.77 -3.89 -10.82
C PHE A 46 -31.60 -2.46 -11.33
N PHE A 47 -31.86 -2.22 -12.62
CA PHE A 47 -31.73 -0.88 -13.23
C PHE A 47 -32.89 0.07 -12.90
N ALA A 48 -34.07 -0.45 -12.54
CA ALA A 48 -35.17 0.35 -12.00
C ALA A 48 -35.00 0.65 -10.49
N SER A 49 -34.18 -0.13 -9.78
CA SER A 49 -33.96 0.01 -8.34
C SER A 49 -32.97 1.13 -7.98
N PRO A 50 -32.95 1.58 -6.71
CA PRO A 50 -31.90 2.47 -6.21
C PRO A 50 -30.50 1.83 -6.24
N PHE A 51 -30.39 0.50 -6.40
CA PHE A 51 -29.12 -0.24 -6.42
C PHE A 51 -28.34 -0.10 -7.72
N LYS A 52 -28.91 0.54 -8.76
CA LYS A 52 -28.22 0.80 -10.04
C LYS A 52 -26.91 1.59 -9.93
N LYS A 53 -26.66 2.22 -8.78
CA LYS A 53 -25.43 2.96 -8.47
C LYS A 53 -24.32 2.07 -7.91
N LEU A 54 -24.65 0.85 -7.48
CA LEU A 54 -23.68 -0.12 -6.97
C LEU A 54 -22.84 -0.66 -8.13
N THR A 55 -21.60 -1.01 -7.79
CA THR A 55 -20.63 -1.65 -8.69
C THR A 55 -20.80 -3.17 -8.63
N SER A 56 -20.29 -3.89 -9.63
CA SER A 56 -20.42 -5.36 -9.69
C SER A 56 -19.76 -6.04 -8.50
N LEU A 57 -18.67 -5.46 -7.98
CA LEU A 57 -17.98 -5.95 -6.79
C LEU A 57 -18.81 -5.74 -5.52
N GLU A 58 -19.49 -4.60 -5.38
CA GLU A 58 -20.35 -4.33 -4.24
C GLU A 58 -21.56 -5.26 -4.21
N VAL A 59 -22.21 -5.46 -5.36
CA VAL A 59 -23.37 -6.36 -5.47
C VAL A 59 -22.97 -7.80 -5.13
N TYR A 60 -21.84 -8.29 -5.66
CA TYR A 60 -21.32 -9.62 -5.30
C TYR A 60 -20.91 -9.70 -3.83
N GLY A 61 -20.16 -8.71 -3.34
CA GLY A 61 -19.66 -8.64 -1.97
C GLY A 61 -20.78 -8.65 -0.94
N ALA A 62 -21.88 -7.94 -1.19
CA ALA A 62 -23.06 -7.94 -0.33
C ALA A 62 -23.62 -9.37 -0.12
N HIS A 63 -23.73 -10.15 -1.20
CA HIS A 63 -24.22 -11.53 -1.12
C HIS A 63 -23.22 -12.47 -0.43
N VAL A 64 -21.92 -12.26 -0.62
CA VAL A 64 -20.88 -12.99 0.15
C VAL A 64 -20.95 -12.65 1.64
N MET A 65 -21.18 -11.38 1.99
CA MET A 65 -21.32 -10.95 3.39
C MET A 65 -22.56 -11.55 4.04
N ALA A 66 -23.69 -11.60 3.32
CA ALA A 66 -24.91 -12.26 3.78
C ALA A 66 -24.69 -13.76 4.02
N LEU A 67 -24.03 -14.47 3.09
CA LEU A 67 -23.68 -15.90 3.24
C LEU A 67 -22.82 -16.18 4.47
N ASN A 68 -21.85 -15.32 4.74
CA ASN A 68 -20.93 -15.48 5.87
C ASN A 68 -21.51 -14.98 7.20
N GLY A 69 -22.74 -14.48 7.24
CA GLY A 69 -23.35 -13.90 8.44
C GLY A 69 -22.75 -12.56 8.88
N ASN A 70 -21.96 -11.91 8.02
CA ASN A 70 -21.37 -10.59 8.26
C ASN A 70 -22.33 -9.44 7.95
N LEU A 71 -23.47 -9.74 7.34
CA LEU A 71 -24.54 -8.80 7.06
C LEU A 71 -25.81 -9.31 7.75
N LEU A 72 -26.46 -8.43 8.49
CA LEU A 72 -27.68 -8.74 9.24
C LEU A 72 -28.90 -8.14 8.52
N ASP A 73 -30.05 -8.78 8.71
CA ASP A 73 -31.34 -8.25 8.27
C ASP A 73 -31.78 -7.05 9.10
N GLU A 74 -32.92 -6.45 8.74
CA GLU A 74 -33.48 -5.29 9.45
C GLU A 74 -33.84 -5.60 10.92
N GLU A 75 -33.99 -6.88 11.28
CA GLU A 75 -34.26 -7.35 12.66
C GLU A 75 -32.96 -7.69 13.43
N GLY A 76 -31.79 -7.51 12.81
CA GLY A 76 -30.50 -7.83 13.41
C GLY A 76 -30.17 -9.34 13.44
N LYS A 77 -30.84 -10.15 12.63
CA LYS A 77 -30.61 -11.60 12.50
C LYS A 77 -29.84 -11.90 11.22
N MET A 78 -29.25 -13.09 11.17
CA MET A 78 -28.63 -13.58 9.94
C MET A 78 -29.69 -13.84 8.88
N PHE A 79 -29.39 -13.47 7.63
CA PHE A 79 -30.26 -13.76 6.50
C PHE A 79 -30.50 -15.27 6.36
N LYS A 80 -31.77 -15.67 6.32
CA LYS A 80 -32.16 -17.04 5.94
C LYS A 80 -32.04 -17.18 4.43
N ILE A 81 -30.90 -17.68 3.98
CA ILE A 81 -30.59 -17.84 2.55
C ILE A 81 -31.27 -19.08 2.02
N PHE A 82 -32.20 -18.90 1.08
CA PHE A 82 -32.84 -19.99 0.38
C PHE A 82 -32.09 -20.28 -0.92
N GLN A 83 -32.10 -21.53 -1.38
CA GLN A 83 -31.51 -21.97 -2.66
C GLN A 83 -32.35 -21.49 -3.87
N VAL A 84 -32.95 -20.30 -3.78
CA VAL A 84 -33.71 -19.64 -4.82
C VAL A 84 -33.35 -18.16 -4.74
N LEU A 85 -32.77 -17.62 -5.81
CA LEU A 85 -32.32 -16.23 -5.88
C LEU A 85 -33.53 -15.34 -6.14
N SER A 86 -34.37 -15.18 -5.13
CA SER A 86 -35.51 -14.28 -5.23
C SER A 86 -35.02 -12.83 -5.28
N ILE A 87 -35.60 -12.05 -6.18
CA ILE A 87 -35.35 -10.60 -6.29
C ILE A 87 -35.61 -9.91 -4.95
N LYS A 88 -36.63 -10.36 -4.21
CA LYS A 88 -36.98 -9.83 -2.88
C LYS A 88 -35.85 -10.02 -1.87
N GLN A 89 -35.33 -11.23 -1.74
CA GLN A 89 -34.22 -11.52 -0.83
C GLN A 89 -32.95 -10.75 -1.22
N SER A 90 -32.69 -10.65 -2.52
CA SER A 90 -31.55 -9.89 -3.03
C SER A 90 -31.70 -8.39 -2.76
N ALA A 91 -32.92 -7.87 -2.83
CA ALA A 91 -33.22 -6.49 -2.44
C ALA A 91 -32.92 -6.24 -0.96
N GLU A 92 -33.33 -7.16 -0.08
CA GLU A 92 -33.10 -7.05 1.37
C GLU A 92 -31.59 -7.08 1.68
N ILE A 93 -30.83 -7.99 1.07
CA ILE A 93 -29.37 -8.05 1.20
C ILE A 93 -28.71 -6.75 0.74
N LEU A 94 -29.09 -6.22 -0.45
CA LEU A 94 -28.50 -4.99 -0.96
C LEU A 94 -28.88 -3.76 -0.13
N ARG A 95 -30.08 -3.72 0.48
CA ARG A 95 -30.45 -2.64 1.42
C ARG A 95 -29.60 -2.67 2.67
N SER A 96 -29.48 -3.83 3.33
CA SER A 96 -28.62 -3.96 4.50
C SER A 96 -27.18 -3.58 4.20
N TYR A 97 -26.67 -3.94 3.02
CA TYR A 97 -25.33 -3.55 2.58
C TYR A 97 -25.18 -2.03 2.44
N VAL A 98 -26.14 -1.35 1.83
CA VAL A 98 -26.10 0.12 1.69
C VAL A 98 -26.16 0.80 3.06
N ILE A 99 -26.99 0.32 3.98
CA ILE A 99 -27.09 0.85 5.35
C ILE A 99 -25.76 0.65 6.10
N GLU A 100 -25.18 -0.54 6.02
CA GLU A 100 -23.88 -0.87 6.65
C GLU A 100 -22.76 0.01 6.09
N LYS A 101 -22.75 0.22 4.76
CA LYS A 101 -21.81 1.12 4.08
C LYS A 101 -21.92 2.55 4.57
N GLU A 102 -23.14 3.10 4.65
CA GLU A 102 -23.38 4.45 5.17
C GLU A 102 -22.95 4.60 6.63
N ASN A 103 -23.22 3.59 7.46
CA ASN A 103 -22.81 3.59 8.86
C ASN A 103 -21.29 3.54 9.02
N ASN A 104 -20.60 2.71 8.24
CA ASN A 104 -19.14 2.62 8.25
C ASN A 104 -18.49 3.93 7.78
N ASP A 105 -19.03 4.56 6.74
CA ASP A 105 -18.58 5.88 6.28
C ASP A 105 -18.77 6.97 7.32
N ARG A 106 -19.90 6.97 8.04
CA ARG A 106 -20.14 7.90 9.17
C ARG A 106 -19.13 7.68 10.29
N VAL A 107 -18.89 6.43 10.69
CA VAL A 107 -17.91 6.08 11.73
C VAL A 107 -16.50 6.45 11.29
N TRP A 108 -16.15 6.25 10.02
CA TRP A 108 -14.85 6.61 9.47
C TRP A 108 -14.66 8.14 9.42
N LYS A 109 -15.65 8.90 8.94
CA LYS A 109 -15.63 10.37 8.97
C LYS A 109 -15.51 10.90 10.40
N ALA A 110 -16.24 10.32 11.35
CA ALA A 110 -16.13 10.66 12.76
C ALA A 110 -14.72 10.37 13.30
N LYS A 111 -14.12 9.21 12.96
CA LYS A 111 -12.72 8.90 13.30
C LYS A 111 -11.73 9.87 12.67
N GLN A 112 -11.95 10.33 11.44
CA GLN A 112 -11.11 11.34 10.79
C GLN A 112 -11.21 12.69 11.48
N ILE A 113 -12.43 13.17 11.74
CA ILE A 113 -12.66 14.42 12.48
C ILE A 113 -12.02 14.32 13.86
N LEU A 114 -12.21 13.20 14.56
CA LEU A 114 -11.60 12.98 15.87
C LEU A 114 -10.07 12.95 15.78
N SER A 115 -9.50 12.31 14.76
CA SER A 115 -8.05 12.34 14.52
C SER A 115 -7.52 13.75 14.26
N GLN A 116 -8.26 14.56 13.49
CA GLN A 116 -7.93 15.96 13.21
C GLN A 116 -8.05 16.86 14.45
N LEU A 117 -9.03 16.59 15.33
CA LEU A 117 -9.21 17.31 16.59
C LEU A 117 -8.20 16.88 17.66
N THR A 118 -7.77 15.61 17.66
CA THR A 118 -6.72 15.10 18.57
C THR A 118 -5.31 15.46 18.14
N LEU A 119 -5.09 15.76 16.86
CA LEU A 119 -3.88 16.41 16.39
C LEU A 119 -3.94 17.87 16.88
N THR A 120 -3.37 18.12 18.07
CA THR A 120 -3.03 19.48 18.48
C THR A 120 -2.28 20.10 17.30
N SER A 121 -2.83 21.14 16.69
CA SER A 121 -2.15 21.87 15.63
C SER A 121 -0.82 22.36 16.21
N LYS A 122 0.27 21.64 15.93
CA LYS A 122 1.58 22.03 16.39
C LYS A 122 1.83 23.40 15.75
N THR A 123 2.08 24.41 16.58
CA THR A 123 2.51 25.72 16.10
C THR A 123 3.72 25.54 15.18
N GLU A 124 3.86 26.40 14.17
CA GLU A 124 4.98 26.33 13.22
C GLU A 124 6.34 26.26 13.93
N ASP A 125 6.47 26.97 15.06
CA ASP A 125 7.66 26.92 15.93
C ASP A 125 7.94 25.52 16.50
N LYS A 126 6.90 24.79 16.93
CA LYS A 126 7.07 23.40 17.42
C LYS A 126 7.48 22.46 16.29
N ILE A 127 6.90 22.62 15.11
CA ILE A 127 7.26 21.81 13.92
C ILE A 127 8.72 22.07 13.55
N ARG A 128 9.16 23.32 13.59
CA ARG A 128 10.55 23.70 13.32
C ARG A 128 11.50 23.13 14.37
N GLN A 129 11.16 23.24 15.66
CA GLN A 129 11.96 22.66 16.75
C GLN A 129 12.11 21.14 16.60
N GLU A 130 11.02 20.43 16.29
CA GLU A 130 11.06 18.98 16.04
C GLU A 130 11.93 18.61 14.85
N LYS A 131 11.84 19.36 13.73
CA LYS A 131 12.71 19.14 12.57
C LYS A 131 14.18 19.34 12.93
N GLU A 132 14.51 20.39 13.68
CA GLU A 132 15.88 20.65 14.13
C GLU A 132 16.38 19.55 15.08
N GLU A 133 15.54 19.06 15.98
CA GLU A 133 15.85 17.98 16.91
C GLU A 133 16.07 16.65 16.16
N ILE A 134 15.18 16.31 15.23
CA ILE A 134 15.30 15.14 14.37
C ILE A 134 16.63 15.20 13.59
N LEU A 135 16.94 16.34 12.96
CA LEU A 135 18.18 16.49 12.22
C LEU A 135 19.40 16.27 13.12
N ARG A 136 19.43 16.87 14.32
CA ARG A 136 20.53 16.67 15.29
C ARG A 136 20.68 15.20 15.65
N ASN A 137 19.59 14.53 16.03
CA ASN A 137 19.60 13.14 16.46
C ASN A 137 20.12 12.21 15.34
N TYR A 138 19.63 12.38 14.11
CA TYR A 138 20.13 11.60 12.97
C TYR A 138 21.60 11.91 12.66
N CYS A 139 22.00 13.18 12.71
CA CYS A 139 23.39 13.57 12.48
C CYS A 139 24.32 12.96 13.52
N GLU A 140 23.92 12.92 14.78
CA GLU A 140 24.72 12.36 15.87
C GLU A 140 24.91 10.85 15.68
N ILE A 141 23.82 10.12 15.41
CA ILE A 141 23.86 8.68 15.15
C ILE A 141 24.76 8.38 13.95
N ILE A 142 24.54 9.07 12.83
CA ILE A 142 25.30 8.89 11.59
C ILE A 142 26.77 9.22 11.80
N PHE A 143 27.08 10.34 12.47
CA PHE A 143 28.46 10.74 12.73
C PHE A 143 29.18 9.69 13.58
N LYS A 144 28.54 9.22 14.66
CA LYS A 144 29.11 8.20 15.53
C LYS A 144 29.39 6.90 14.78
N GLU A 145 28.41 6.38 14.03
CA GLU A 145 28.59 5.15 13.23
C GLU A 145 29.70 5.30 12.16
N LEU A 146 29.84 6.50 11.58
CA LEU A 146 30.92 6.79 10.63
C LEU A 146 32.30 6.84 11.30
N GLN A 147 32.41 7.28 12.55
CA GLN A 147 33.68 7.25 13.29
C GLN A 147 34.02 5.83 13.74
N ASP A 148 33.05 5.08 14.25
CA ASP A 148 33.27 3.75 14.83
C ASP A 148 33.51 2.68 13.75
N ILE A 149 32.66 2.65 12.72
CA ILE A 149 32.60 1.56 11.72
C ILE A 149 33.06 2.05 10.34
N GLY A 150 33.06 3.36 10.10
CA GLY A 150 33.36 3.92 8.79
C GLY A 150 32.24 3.70 7.77
N TYR A 151 31.03 3.35 8.19
CA TYR A 151 29.89 3.19 7.30
C TYR A 151 28.60 3.23 8.10
N THR A 152 27.54 3.76 7.49
CA THR A 152 26.18 3.68 8.03
C THR A 152 25.18 3.42 6.90
N ASP A 153 24.19 2.58 7.18
CA ASP A 153 23.01 2.34 6.34
C ASP A 153 21.91 3.40 6.56
N LYS A 154 22.12 4.31 7.52
CA LYS A 154 21.24 5.46 7.78
C LYS A 154 21.68 6.71 7.01
N ALA A 155 22.80 6.65 6.31
CA ALA A 155 23.35 7.77 5.55
C ALA A 155 22.34 8.35 4.54
N THR A 156 21.47 7.54 3.94
CA THR A 156 20.49 8.04 2.96
C THR A 156 19.49 9.03 3.56
N TYR A 157 19.26 9.06 4.87
CA TYR A 157 18.42 10.11 5.48
C TYR A 157 18.95 11.52 5.19
N LEU A 158 20.26 11.68 5.03
CA LEU A 158 20.90 12.95 4.70
C LEU A 158 21.05 13.19 3.19
N TYR A 159 20.74 12.20 2.34
CA TYR A 159 20.88 12.30 0.89
C TYR A 159 20.14 13.50 0.28
N PRO A 160 18.88 13.82 0.64
CA PRO A 160 18.17 14.95 0.05
C PRO A 160 18.88 16.29 0.24
N ILE A 161 19.58 16.46 1.36
CA ILE A 161 20.28 17.69 1.75
C ILE A 161 21.61 17.84 0.99
N ILE A 162 22.31 16.72 0.73
CA ILE A 162 23.69 16.74 0.22
C ILE A 162 23.85 16.25 -1.22
N LYS A 163 22.77 15.77 -1.86
CA LYS A 163 22.79 15.18 -3.21
C LYS A 163 23.53 16.05 -4.23
N ASP A 164 23.38 17.37 -4.17
CA ASP A 164 23.96 18.30 -5.14
C ASP A 164 25.46 18.54 -4.90
N LYS A 165 25.97 18.19 -3.71
CA LYS A 165 27.41 18.19 -3.42
C LYS A 165 28.09 16.88 -3.80
N ILE A 166 27.34 15.82 -4.03
CA ILE A 166 27.85 14.51 -4.43
C ILE A 166 28.01 14.49 -5.95
N LYS A 167 29.27 14.55 -6.41
CA LYS A 167 29.60 14.39 -7.83
C LYS A 167 30.11 12.98 -8.10
N ILE A 168 29.30 12.17 -8.78
CA ILE A 168 29.69 10.85 -9.27
C ILE A 168 29.50 10.77 -10.78
N SER A 169 30.51 10.25 -11.49
CA SER A 169 30.40 10.00 -12.93
C SER A 169 29.40 8.88 -13.21
N LYS A 170 28.68 8.98 -14.34
CA LYS A 170 27.69 7.96 -14.76
C LYS A 170 28.31 6.55 -14.83
N GLN A 171 29.57 6.45 -15.25
CA GLN A 171 30.28 5.18 -15.33
C GLN A 171 30.55 4.58 -13.95
N LEU A 172 30.94 5.40 -12.97
CA LEU A 172 31.22 4.95 -11.61
C LEU A 172 29.93 4.58 -10.88
N ALA A 173 28.84 5.33 -11.07
CA ALA A 173 27.51 4.96 -10.58
C ALA A 173 27.07 3.58 -11.10
N LYS A 174 27.21 3.34 -12.41
CA LYS A 174 26.87 2.05 -13.02
C LYS A 174 27.72 0.90 -12.46
N ARG A 175 29.03 1.12 -12.27
CA ARG A 175 29.94 0.14 -11.67
C ARG A 175 29.56 -0.18 -10.23
N LEU A 176 29.30 0.85 -9.42
CA LEU A 176 28.87 0.68 -8.03
C LEU A 176 27.55 -0.10 -7.95
N TYR A 177 26.58 0.26 -8.78
CA TYR A 177 25.29 -0.44 -8.83
C TYR A 177 25.47 -1.92 -9.18
N ARG A 178 26.24 -2.24 -10.24
CA ARG A 178 26.50 -3.63 -10.64
C ARG A 178 27.16 -4.43 -9.52
N TYR A 179 28.13 -3.82 -8.83
CA TYR A 179 28.81 -4.45 -7.71
C TYR A 179 27.86 -4.73 -6.53
N GLN A 180 27.05 -3.75 -6.14
CA GLN A 180 26.07 -3.94 -5.06
C GLN A 180 24.99 -4.95 -5.44
N ALA A 181 24.52 -4.93 -6.69
CA ALA A 181 23.57 -5.93 -7.18
C ALA A 181 24.15 -7.35 -7.15
N TYR A 182 25.43 -7.52 -7.49
CA TYR A 182 26.14 -8.79 -7.37
C TYR A 182 26.24 -9.27 -5.91
N LEU A 183 26.67 -8.39 -4.98
CA LEU A 183 26.74 -8.72 -3.55
C LEU A 183 25.37 -9.11 -2.99
N PHE A 184 24.34 -8.39 -3.40
CA PHE A 184 22.96 -8.66 -3.02
C PHE A 184 22.50 -10.04 -3.50
N LEU A 185 22.75 -10.40 -4.76
CA LEU A 185 22.45 -11.73 -5.30
C LEU A 185 23.25 -12.85 -4.60
N LYS A 186 24.48 -12.58 -4.16
CA LYS A 186 25.28 -13.55 -3.41
C LYS A 186 24.71 -13.83 -2.02
N LYS A 187 24.12 -12.81 -1.38
CA LYS A 187 23.48 -12.90 -0.05
C LYS A 187 22.10 -13.57 -0.12
N ILE A 188 21.35 -13.37 -1.20
CA ILE A 188 19.97 -13.85 -1.32
C ILE A 188 19.92 -15.03 -2.28
N LYS A 189 20.02 -16.24 -1.73
CA LYS A 189 19.90 -17.48 -2.51
C LYS A 189 18.47 -18.00 -2.47
N ASN A 190 17.83 -17.93 -1.31
CA ASN A 190 16.51 -18.52 -1.05
C ASN A 190 15.55 -17.54 -0.32
N LYS A 191 14.29 -17.94 -0.15
CA LYS A 191 13.25 -17.15 0.55
C LYS A 191 13.57 -16.85 2.01
N LYS A 192 14.31 -17.74 2.68
CA LYS A 192 14.65 -17.63 4.09
C LYS A 192 15.64 -16.49 4.31
N ASP A 193 16.65 -16.37 3.45
CA ASP A 193 17.65 -15.29 3.48
C ASP A 193 16.99 -13.90 3.42
N ILE A 194 15.91 -13.76 2.63
CA ILE A 194 15.20 -12.48 2.50
C ILE A 194 14.30 -12.18 3.70
N LYS A 195 13.70 -13.20 4.31
CA LYS A 195 12.93 -13.03 5.55
C LYS A 195 13.83 -12.60 6.69
N GLU A 196 15.00 -13.24 6.80
CA GLU A 196 15.99 -12.94 7.84
C GLU A 196 16.64 -11.57 7.65
N SER A 197 16.83 -11.14 6.41
CA SER A 197 17.42 -9.83 6.13
C SER A 197 16.50 -8.67 6.52
N LYS A 198 15.19 -8.90 6.71
CA LYS A 198 14.17 -7.86 7.02
C LYS A 198 14.17 -6.69 6.02
N LEU A 199 14.70 -6.90 4.81
CA LEU A 199 14.89 -5.85 3.80
C LEU A 199 13.62 -5.57 2.98
N PHE A 200 12.65 -6.46 3.05
CA PHE A 200 11.42 -6.42 2.26
C PHE A 200 10.23 -6.66 3.17
N ASP A 201 9.11 -6.01 2.84
CA ASP A 201 7.85 -6.28 3.53
C ASP A 201 7.48 -7.76 3.44
N VAL A 202 6.86 -8.27 4.50
CA VAL A 202 6.41 -9.66 4.58
C VAL A 202 5.49 -10.01 3.40
N GLY A 203 4.75 -9.03 2.87
CA GLY A 203 3.90 -9.17 1.68
C GLY A 203 4.69 -9.41 0.37
N PHE A 204 5.87 -8.82 0.22
CA PHE A 204 6.75 -9.03 -0.94
C PHE A 204 7.22 -10.49 -1.05
N LEU A 205 7.33 -11.20 0.07
CA LEU A 205 7.84 -12.58 0.15
C LEU A 205 6.78 -13.66 -0.04
N LYS A 206 5.49 -13.29 -0.08
CA LYS A 206 4.39 -14.24 -0.22
C LYS A 206 4.33 -14.88 -1.61
N ASN A 207 4.82 -14.21 -2.66
CA ASN A 207 4.79 -14.74 -4.03
C ASN A 207 6.17 -15.25 -4.49
N PRO A 208 6.34 -16.54 -4.85
CA PRO A 208 7.62 -17.07 -5.38
C PRO A 208 8.14 -16.31 -6.61
N SER A 209 7.24 -15.84 -7.47
CA SER A 209 7.56 -15.06 -8.67
C SER A 209 8.35 -13.79 -8.34
N ASN A 210 8.11 -13.16 -7.20
CA ASN A 210 8.76 -11.90 -6.82
C ASN A 210 10.28 -12.03 -6.68
N ILE A 211 10.81 -13.20 -6.30
CA ILE A 211 12.26 -13.43 -6.16
C ILE A 211 12.90 -13.69 -7.52
N GLU A 212 12.23 -14.48 -8.35
CA GLU A 212 12.70 -14.70 -9.73
C GLU A 212 12.64 -13.41 -10.54
N ASP A 213 11.61 -12.60 -10.36
CA ASP A 213 11.47 -11.27 -10.98
C ASP A 213 12.55 -10.31 -10.48
N LEU A 214 12.90 -10.35 -9.19
CA LEU A 214 14.00 -9.57 -8.62
C LEU A 214 15.34 -9.99 -9.25
N LYS A 215 15.60 -11.30 -9.37
CA LYS A 215 16.80 -11.84 -10.04
C LYS A 215 16.83 -11.44 -11.51
N LYS A 216 15.70 -11.58 -12.23
CA LYS A 216 15.56 -11.16 -13.63
C LYS A 216 15.84 -9.67 -13.79
N LYS A 217 15.26 -8.79 -12.96
CA LYS A 217 15.52 -7.35 -12.99
C LYS A 217 17.01 -7.04 -12.83
N ILE A 218 17.70 -7.71 -11.93
CA ILE A 218 19.14 -7.51 -11.75
C ILE A 218 19.93 -7.96 -12.98
N ILE A 219 19.62 -9.14 -13.53
CA ILE A 219 20.28 -9.68 -14.73
C ILE A 219 20.03 -8.80 -15.96
N THR A 220 18.80 -8.34 -16.16
CA THR A 220 18.42 -7.49 -17.29
C THR A 220 18.84 -6.03 -17.11
N GLY A 221 19.48 -5.69 -15.99
CA GLY A 221 19.97 -4.33 -15.70
C GLY A 221 18.88 -3.34 -15.31
N ILE A 222 17.67 -3.80 -15.00
CA ILE A 222 16.59 -2.98 -14.46
C ILE A 222 16.93 -2.59 -13.01
N PRO A 223 16.94 -1.29 -12.68
CA PRO A 223 17.30 -0.84 -11.34
C PRO A 223 16.33 -1.31 -10.24
N VAL A 224 16.87 -1.90 -9.18
CA VAL A 224 16.15 -2.32 -7.97
C VAL A 224 16.33 -1.27 -6.88
N GLU A 225 15.25 -0.80 -6.27
CA GLU A 225 15.28 0.34 -5.35
C GLU A 225 16.13 0.07 -4.11
N PHE A 226 16.06 -1.13 -3.55
CA PHE A 226 16.91 -1.52 -2.42
C PHE A 226 18.42 -1.40 -2.73
N VAL A 227 18.84 -1.86 -3.91
CA VAL A 227 20.25 -1.77 -4.35
C VAL A 227 20.65 -0.32 -4.59
N LYS A 228 19.74 0.52 -5.11
CA LYS A 228 19.99 1.96 -5.23
C LYS A 228 20.18 2.61 -3.86
N GLN A 229 19.38 2.23 -2.87
CA GLN A 229 19.50 2.73 -1.51
C GLN A 229 20.88 2.43 -0.93
N GLN A 230 21.34 1.18 -1.02
CA GLN A 230 22.70 0.81 -0.59
C GLN A 230 23.78 1.62 -1.31
N CYS A 231 23.60 1.88 -2.61
CA CYS A 231 24.52 2.74 -3.34
C CYS A 231 24.50 4.18 -2.80
N ARG A 232 23.32 4.73 -2.48
CA ARG A 232 23.20 6.07 -1.86
C ARG A 232 23.91 6.09 -0.50
N ASP A 233 23.68 5.10 0.36
CA ASP A 233 24.33 5.01 1.68
C ASP A 233 25.85 5.03 1.58
N ILE A 234 26.42 4.26 0.64
CA ILE A 234 27.87 4.21 0.43
C ILE A 234 28.43 5.57 0.01
N VAL A 235 27.75 6.20 -0.95
CA VAL A 235 28.23 7.46 -1.54
C VAL A 235 28.09 8.59 -0.53
N VAL A 236 26.97 8.65 0.19
CA VAL A 236 26.74 9.60 1.26
C VAL A 236 27.72 9.37 2.41
N SER A 237 27.87 8.14 2.90
CA SER A 237 28.85 7.82 3.93
C SER A 237 30.27 8.27 3.54
N LYS A 238 30.67 8.02 2.30
CA LYS A 238 31.97 8.47 1.78
C LYS A 238 32.10 10.00 1.77
N TYR A 239 31.05 10.71 1.40
CA TYR A 239 31.04 12.18 1.45
C TYR A 239 31.13 12.69 2.89
N LEU A 240 30.36 12.10 3.82
CA LEU A 240 30.28 12.53 5.21
C LEU A 240 31.56 12.25 6.01
N LYS A 241 32.36 11.27 5.62
CA LYS A 241 33.66 10.98 6.25
C LYS A 241 34.67 12.13 6.23
N LYS A 242 34.48 13.12 5.36
CA LYS A 242 35.39 14.29 5.30
C LYS A 242 35.28 15.21 6.52
N PHE A 243 34.21 15.08 7.32
CA PHE A 243 34.01 15.90 8.50
C PHE A 243 34.64 15.23 9.72
N ASN A 244 35.56 15.94 10.37
CA ASN A 244 36.30 15.41 11.51
C ASN A 244 35.61 15.67 12.85
N SER A 245 34.54 16.48 12.86
CA SER A 245 33.77 16.78 14.07
C SER A 245 32.28 16.85 13.78
N TYR A 246 31.49 16.46 14.77
CA TYR A 246 30.03 16.53 14.73
C TYR A 246 29.55 17.96 14.44
N GLN A 247 30.16 18.97 15.07
CA GLN A 247 29.79 20.37 14.86
C GLN A 247 30.04 20.83 13.43
N SER A 248 31.17 20.41 12.82
CA SER A 248 31.46 20.73 11.43
C SER A 248 30.43 20.11 10.50
N LEU A 249 30.08 18.83 10.69
CA LEU A 249 29.05 18.17 9.91
C LEU A 249 27.68 18.88 10.03
N LEU A 250 27.24 19.14 11.27
CA LEU A 250 25.94 19.77 11.52
C LEU A 250 25.86 21.18 10.92
N SER A 251 26.93 21.96 11.02
CA SER A 251 26.99 23.30 10.43
C SER A 251 26.86 23.27 8.90
N GLU A 252 27.50 22.32 8.23
CA GLU A 252 27.42 22.19 6.77
C GLU A 252 26.02 21.74 6.35
N LEU A 253 25.43 20.78 7.05
CA LEU A 253 24.07 20.32 6.74
C LEU A 253 23.03 21.44 6.87
N LYS A 254 23.10 22.24 7.94
CA LYS A 254 22.22 23.42 8.11
C LYS A 254 22.44 24.47 7.03
N LYS A 255 23.67 24.66 6.57
CA LYS A 255 23.97 25.58 5.47
C LYS A 255 23.35 25.09 4.17
N LEU A 256 23.40 23.79 3.90
CA LEU A 256 22.86 23.18 2.69
C LEU A 256 21.33 23.13 2.68
N GLU A 257 20.69 23.00 3.85
CA GLU A 257 19.23 23.00 3.96
C GLU A 257 18.60 24.38 3.67
N ASN A 258 19.38 25.45 3.83
CA ASN A 258 18.96 26.83 3.58
C ASN A 258 19.33 27.35 2.15
N GLN A 259 19.89 26.49 1.29
CA GLN A 259 20.26 26.80 -0.11
C GLN A 259 19.25 26.19 -1.09
#